data_AF-A0A6M8HT10-F1
#
_entry.id   AF-A0A6M8HT10-F1
#
_cell.length_a   1.000
_cell.length_b   1.000
_cell.length_c   1.000
_cell.angle_alpha   90.00
_cell.angle_beta   90.00
_cell.angle_gamma   90.00
#
_symmetry.space_group_name_H-M   'P 1'
#
loop_
_entity.id
_entity.type
_entity.pdbx_description
1 polymer ?
#
loop_
_entity_poly.entity_id
_entity_poly.type
_entity_poly.pdbx_seq_one_letter_code
_entity_poly.pdbx_strand_id
1 'polypeptide(L)' 'MTTTWPQADGSLISCREKLRVLADNQAELHTMLRDVFDDAVLMGVDEGEMRRILIETIQALPSPNRGKAAG' A
#
# COMPACT_ATOMS: atom_id res chain seq x y z
N MET A 1 16.61 -2.88 -1.43
CA MET A 1 15.84 -3.76 -0.52
C MET A 1 14.97 -4.65 -1.39
N THR A 2 15.04 -5.97 -1.24
CA THR A 2 14.26 -6.92 -2.05
C THR A 2 12.87 -7.06 -1.41
N THR A 3 11.82 -6.55 -2.04
CA THR A 3 10.44 -6.72 -1.54
C THR A 3 10.03 -8.17 -1.67
N THR A 4 9.63 -8.79 -0.57
CA THR A 4 9.04 -10.14 -0.55
C THR A 4 7.54 -10.04 -0.31
N TRP A 5 6.77 -10.85 -1.04
CA TRP A 5 5.31 -10.85 -0.97
C TRP A 5 4.83 -12.20 -0.40
N PRO A 6 4.57 -12.28 0.93
CA PRO A 6 4.08 -13.50 1.56
C PRO A 6 2.62 -13.76 1.20
N GLN A 7 2.30 -15.04 1.05
CA GLN A 7 0.94 -15.54 0.94
C GLN A 7 0.39 -15.90 2.33
N ALA A 8 -0.92 -16.12 2.42
CA ALA A 8 -1.58 -16.44 3.70
C ALA A 8 -1.08 -17.75 4.34
N ASP A 9 -0.54 -18.67 3.54
CA ASP A 9 0.06 -19.93 3.98
C ASP A 9 1.54 -19.79 4.39
N GLY A 10 2.11 -18.57 4.33
CA GLY A 10 3.50 -18.28 4.65
C GLY A 10 4.49 -18.52 3.51
N SER A 11 4.06 -19.06 2.37
CA SER A 11 4.92 -19.18 1.18
C SER A 11 5.07 -17.82 0.46
N LEU A 12 6.06 -17.70 -0.42
CA LEU A 12 6.26 -16.48 -1.21
C LEU A 12 5.59 -16.59 -2.57
N ILE A 13 5.06 -15.46 -3.06
CA ILE A 13 4.66 -15.36 -4.47
C ILE A 13 5.92 -15.53 -5.34
N SER A 14 5.96 -16.62 -6.12
CA SER A 14 7.08 -16.95 -7.01
C SER A 14 6.77 -16.76 -8.49
N CYS A 15 5.49 -16.59 -8.85
CA CYS A 15 5.07 -16.38 -10.23
C CYS A 15 5.56 -15.03 -10.75
N ARG A 16 6.31 -15.05 -11.86
CA ARG A 16 6.95 -13.86 -12.45
C ARG A 16 5.94 -12.77 -12.81
N GLU A 17 4.86 -13.12 -13.49
CA GLU A 17 3.79 -12.16 -13.83
C GLU A 17 3.18 -11.50 -12.59
N LYS A 18 2.87 -12.27 -11.53
CA LYS A 18 2.33 -11.71 -10.29
C LYS A 18 3.32 -10.75 -9.62
N LEU A 19 4.59 -11.12 -9.59
CA LEU A 19 5.66 -10.27 -9.04
C LEU A 19 5.80 -8.97 -9.84
N ARG A 20 5.70 -9.03 -11.17
CA ARG A 20 5.70 -7.83 -12.01
C ARG A 20 4.53 -6.92 -11.66
N VAL A 21 3.31 -7.45 -11.62
CA VAL A 21 2.12 -6.65 -11.28
C VAL A 21 2.25 -6.01 -9.89
N LEU A 22 2.77 -6.74 -8.91
CA LEU A 22 2.99 -6.20 -7.56
C LEU A 22 4.05 -5.09 -7.54
N ALA A 23 5.12 -5.22 -8.35
CA ALA A 23 6.13 -4.18 -8.50
C ALA A 23 5.57 -2.93 -9.17
N ASP A 24 4.78 -3.09 -10.24
CA ASP A 24 4.13 -2.00 -10.96
C ASP A 24 3.16 -1.26 -10.00
N ASN A 25 2.30 -2.00 -9.29
CA ASN A 25 1.38 -1.43 -8.29
C ASN A 25 2.12 -0.69 -7.15
N GLN A 26 3.25 -1.23 -6.68
CA GLN A 26 4.05 -0.58 -5.63
C GLN A 26 4.66 0.73 -6.13
N ALA A 27 5.13 0.78 -7.38
CA ALA A 27 5.67 1.99 -7.98
C ALA A 27 4.60 3.07 -8.19
N GLU A 28 3.40 2.68 -8.63
CA GLU A 28 2.25 3.58 -8.76
C GLU A 28 1.84 4.15 -7.40
N LEU A 29 1.68 3.30 -6.37
CA LEU A 29 1.35 3.74 -5.03
C LEU A 29 2.38 4.71 -4.46
N HIS A 30 3.67 4.44 -4.66
CA HIS A 30 4.74 5.34 -4.20
C HIS A 30 4.62 6.73 -4.82
N THR A 31 4.36 6.79 -6.13
CA THR A 31 4.15 8.07 -6.84
C THR A 31 2.94 8.81 -6.26
N MET A 32 1.80 8.14 -6.11
CA MET A 32 0.60 8.75 -5.55
C MET A 32 0.79 9.25 -4.11
N LEU A 33 1.45 8.46 -3.25
CA LEU A 33 1.73 8.87 -1.88
C LEU A 33 2.67 10.09 -1.82
N ARG A 34 3.63 10.17 -2.76
CA ARG A 34 4.53 11.31 -2.85
C ARG A 34 3.79 12.58 -3.24
N ASP A 35 2.95 12.50 -4.26
CA ASP A 35 2.17 13.66 -4.74
C ASP A 35 1.25 14.19 -3.63
N VAL A 36 0.50 13.29 -2.96
CA VAL A 36 -0.38 13.66 -1.83
C VAL A 36 0.40 14.26 -0.67
N PHE A 37 1.59 13.70 -0.37
CA PHE A 37 2.45 14.21 0.69
C PHE A 37 2.98 15.62 0.36
N ASP A 38 3.49 15.82 -0.85
CA ASP A 38 4.07 17.10 -1.29
C ASP A 38 2.99 18.20 -1.34
N ASP A 39 1.78 17.89 -1.83
CA ASP A 39 0.66 18.82 -1.85
C ASP A 39 0.22 19.23 -0.43
N ALA A 40 0.12 18.27 0.49
CA ALA A 40 -0.26 18.55 1.88
C ALA A 40 0.76 19.45 2.58
N VAL A 41 2.06 19.16 2.40
CA VAL A 41 3.14 19.97 2.97
C VAL A 41 3.15 21.36 2.33
N LEU A 42 2.94 21.47 1.02
CA LEU A 42 2.83 22.76 0.33
C LEU A 42 1.67 23.61 0.85
N MET A 43 0.57 22.97 1.27
CA MET A 43 -0.58 23.63 1.91
C MET A 43 -0.37 23.96 3.40
N GLY A 44 0.81 23.64 3.97
CA GLY A 44 1.18 23.99 5.34
C GLY A 44 0.84 22.94 6.40
N VAL A 45 0.56 21.69 6.00
CA VAL A 45 0.43 20.57 6.93
C VAL A 45 1.83 20.20 7.45
N ASP A 46 1.92 19.89 8.75
CA ASP A 46 3.15 19.37 9.34
C ASP A 46 3.56 18.04 8.68
N GLU A 47 4.84 17.91 8.32
CA GLU A 47 5.36 16.71 7.65
C GLU A 47 5.18 15.44 8.48
N GLY A 48 5.38 15.53 9.80
CA GLY A 48 5.24 14.41 10.71
C GLY A 48 3.78 13.96 10.81
N GLU A 49 2.87 14.92 10.89
CA GLU A 49 1.43 14.65 10.96
C GLU A 49 0.90 14.07 9.65
N MET A 50 1.34 14.57 8.49
CA MET A 50 0.94 14.00 7.21
C MET A 50 1.39 12.55 7.07
N ARG A 51 2.59 12.19 7.56
CA ARG A 51 3.05 10.79 7.60
C ARG A 51 2.15 9.92 8.47
N ARG A 52 1.70 10.40 9.63
CA ARG A 52 0.77 9.67 10.50
C ARG A 52 -0.56 9.42 9.79
N ILE A 53 -1.14 10.46 9.18
CA ILE A 53 -2.39 10.37 8.43
C ILE A 53 -2.32 9.31 7.31
N LEU A 54 -1.23 9.29 6.53
CA LEU A 54 -1.04 8.29 5.47
C LEU A 54 -0.94 6.86 6.04
N ILE A 55 -0.24 6.67 7.16
CA ILE A 55 -0.12 5.36 7.83
C ILE A 55 -1.49 4.91 8.35
N GLU A 56 -2.22 5.78 9.03
CA GLU A 56 -3.55 5.49 9.56
C GLU A 56 -4.54 5.16 8.45
N THR A 57 -4.47 5.88 7.33
CA THR A 57 -5.27 5.60 6.13
C THR A 57 -5.03 4.19 5.60
N ILE A 58 -3.77 3.75 5.52
CA ILE A 58 -3.40 2.40 5.08
C ILE A 58 -3.87 1.34 6.10
N GLN A 59 -3.75 1.61 7.40
CA GLN A 59 -4.19 0.70 8.46
C GLN A 59 -5.72 0.53 8.50
N ALA A 60 -6.47 1.55 8.10
CA ALA A 60 -7.93 1.54 8.07
C ALA A 60 -8.52 0.85 6.81
N LEU A 61 -7.68 0.39 5.87
CA LEU A 61 -8.16 -0.27 4.66
C LEU A 61 -9.01 -1.51 5.00
N PRO A 62 -10.22 -1.64 4.43
CA PRO A 62 -11.09 -2.77 4.72
C PRO A 62 -10.47 -4.07 4.19
N SER A 63 -10.61 -5.15 4.96
CA SER A 63 -10.23 -6.48 4.48
C SER A 63 -11.08 -6.85 3.26
N PRO A 64 -10.48 -7.32 2.15
CA PRO A 64 -11.21 -7.72 0.95
C PRO A 64 -12.13 -8.93 1.18
N ASN A 65 -12.01 -9.65 2.30
CA ASN A 65 -12.75 -10.89 2.58
C ASN A 65 -14.12 -10.72 3.27
N ARG A 66 -14.62 -9.49 3.46
CA ARG A 66 -15.98 -9.29 4.04
C ARG A 66 -17.14 -9.79 3.16
N GLY A 67 -16.88 -10.26 1.93
CA GLY A 67 -17.90 -10.76 0.99
C GLY A 67 -17.92 -12.28 0.73
N LYS A 68 -17.08 -13.09 1.40
CA LYS A 68 -17.02 -14.56 1.17
C LYS A 68 -17.23 -15.39 2.43
N ALA A 69 -18.14 -14.94 3.30
CA ALA A 69 -18.62 -15.71 4.44
C ALA A 69 -20.16 -15.71 4.45
N ALA A 70 -20.77 -16.17 3.36
CA ALA A 70 -22.15 -16.66 3.30
C ALA A 70 -22.34 -17.36 1.94
N GLY A 71 -22.47 -18.68 1.96
CA GLY A 71 -22.75 -19.50 0.78
C GLY A 71 -21.93 -20.77 0.74
#